data_AF-A0A7C1JAH7-F1
#
_entry.id   AF-A0A7C1JAH7-F1
#
_cell.length_a   1.000
_cell.length_b   1.000
_cell.length_c   1.000
_cell.angle_alpha   90.00
_cell.angle_beta   90.00
_cell.angle_gamma   90.00
#
_symmetry.space_group_name_H-M   'P 1'
#
loop_
_entity.id
_entity.type
_entity.pdbx_description
1 polymer ?
#
loop_
_entity_poly.entity_id
_entity_poly.type
_entity_poly.pdbx_seq_one_letter_code
_entity_poly.pdbx_strand_id
1 'polypeptide(L)'
;MTKGGETRASFGEQDHVVPQVFFPSVVTLRDPTYEGFLYVLGNLLRTDRYGAQDTRTGKMTNHLVAVVFGDAEIFSNLRLAQAMYDYIQEEDRWSEPLERQAVLEACCESYHTLIAQEPIAKTFELSGSLAADFAAEVTALYQDARWTAELLRTLAAATAKYADDCKAATSRRGR
;
A
#
# COMPACT_ATOMS: atom_id res chain seq x y z
N MET A 1 24.53 -31.53 -8.35
CA MET A 1 24.61 -32.84 -7.67
C MET A 1 25.31 -32.65 -6.34
N THR A 2 24.55 -32.45 -5.27
CA THR A 2 25.03 -32.49 -3.89
C THR A 2 25.07 -33.95 -3.42
N LYS A 3 26.19 -34.37 -2.82
CA LYS A 3 26.34 -35.70 -2.20
C LYS A 3 25.29 -35.83 -1.09
N GLY A 4 24.25 -36.64 -1.28
CA GLY A 4 23.40 -37.08 -0.16
C GLY A 4 21.91 -37.28 -0.42
N GLY A 5 21.32 -36.89 -1.55
CA GLY A 5 19.97 -37.34 -1.96
C GLY A 5 18.80 -37.12 -0.97
N GLU A 6 18.98 -36.39 0.11
CA GLU A 6 17.91 -36.04 1.05
C GLU A 6 17.29 -34.72 0.64
N THR A 7 16.12 -34.80 0.02
CA THR A 7 15.25 -33.65 -0.24
C THR A 7 14.81 -33.10 1.12
N ARG A 8 15.35 -31.96 1.55
CA ARG A 8 14.81 -31.23 2.71
C ARG A 8 13.34 -30.90 2.42
N ALA A 9 12.45 -31.04 3.41
CA ALA A 9 11.03 -30.69 3.28
C ALA A 9 10.81 -29.28 2.69
N SER A 10 11.74 -28.37 2.94
CA SER A 10 11.76 -27.01 2.38
C SER A 10 11.95 -26.92 0.85
N PHE A 11 12.29 -28.01 0.17
CA PHE A 11 12.55 -28.04 -1.27
C PHE A 11 11.30 -28.53 -2.02
N GLY A 12 10.32 -27.63 -2.17
CA GLY A 12 9.09 -27.89 -2.91
C GLY A 12 7.79 -27.67 -2.13
N GLU A 13 7.89 -27.40 -0.83
CA GLU A 13 6.73 -26.99 -0.02
C GLU A 13 6.20 -25.64 -0.51
N GLN A 14 4.95 -25.63 -0.94
CA GLN A 14 4.26 -24.40 -1.31
C GLN A 14 3.64 -23.83 -0.03
N ASP A 15 4.18 -22.72 0.46
CA ASP A 15 3.54 -21.98 1.54
C ASP A 15 2.21 -21.42 1.02
N HIS A 16 1.11 -21.97 1.55
CA HIS A 16 -0.22 -21.49 1.29
C HIS A 16 -0.63 -20.56 2.42
N VAL A 17 -0.93 -19.32 2.07
CA VAL A 17 -1.58 -18.39 3.00
C VAL A 17 -3.03 -18.84 3.16
N VAL A 18 -3.45 -19.10 4.40
CA VAL A 18 -4.85 -19.45 4.71
C VAL A 18 -5.77 -18.24 4.55
N PRO A 19 -7.08 -18.44 4.32
CA PRO A 19 -8.04 -17.35 4.34
C PRO A 19 -7.97 -16.54 5.64
N GLN A 20 -8.35 -15.25 5.57
CA GLN A 20 -8.43 -14.35 6.73
C GLN A 20 -7.07 -14.00 7.38
N VAL A 21 -5.99 -14.09 6.60
CA VAL A 21 -4.71 -13.43 6.91
C VAL A 21 -4.75 -11.98 6.42
N PHE A 22 -4.25 -11.07 7.25
CA PHE A 22 -4.20 -9.62 6.99
C PHE A 22 -2.77 -9.16 6.74
N PHE A 23 -2.59 -8.22 5.82
CA PHE A 23 -1.29 -7.75 5.34
C PHE A 23 -1.14 -6.24 5.57
N PRO A 24 -0.72 -5.80 6.77
CA PRO A 24 -0.45 -4.39 7.00
C PRO A 24 0.66 -3.90 6.06
N SER A 25 0.38 -2.80 5.37
CA SER A 25 1.23 -2.29 4.29
C SER A 25 1.27 -0.77 4.30
N VAL A 26 2.48 -0.22 4.24
CA VAL A 26 2.79 1.19 4.00
C VAL A 26 3.29 1.32 2.57
N VAL A 27 2.69 2.22 1.80
CA VAL A 27 3.08 2.51 0.41
C VAL A 27 3.58 3.95 0.34
N THR A 28 4.84 4.12 -0.02
CA THR A 28 5.47 5.43 -0.16
C THR A 28 5.49 5.86 -1.62
N LEU A 29 5.04 7.09 -1.90
CA LEU A 29 5.20 7.74 -3.19
C LEU A 29 6.10 8.95 -3.03
N ARG A 30 7.18 8.99 -3.81
CA ARG A 30 8.10 10.12 -3.83
C ARG A 30 7.69 11.09 -4.93
N ASP A 31 7.46 12.34 -4.53
CA ASP A 31 7.14 13.46 -5.42
C ASP A 31 6.05 13.15 -6.49
N PRO A 32 4.90 12.54 -6.12
CA PRO A 32 3.88 12.23 -7.10
C PRO A 32 3.22 13.52 -7.63
N THR A 33 2.89 13.56 -8.92
CA THR A 33 1.88 14.53 -9.37
C THR A 33 0.53 14.14 -8.77
N TYR A 34 -0.42 15.08 -8.74
CA TYR A 34 -1.75 14.80 -8.23
C TYR A 34 -2.42 13.63 -8.97
N GLU A 35 -2.33 13.61 -10.30
CA GLU A 35 -2.86 12.53 -11.13
C GLU A 35 -2.12 11.21 -10.89
N GLY A 36 -0.81 11.26 -10.67
CA GLY A 36 0.00 10.07 -10.35
C GLY A 36 -0.39 9.47 -9.00
N PHE A 37 -0.62 10.32 -8.00
CA PHE A 37 -1.13 9.92 -6.69
C PHE A 37 -2.50 9.24 -6.81
N LEU A 38 -3.46 9.88 -7.48
CA LEU A 38 -4.79 9.30 -7.72
C LEU A 38 -4.71 8.00 -8.52
N TYR A 39 -3.80 7.92 -9.49
CA TYR A 39 -3.58 6.72 -10.28
C TYR A 39 -3.13 5.54 -9.42
N VAL A 40 -2.13 5.74 -8.57
CA VAL A 40 -1.65 4.67 -7.70
C VAL A 40 -2.71 4.29 -6.68
N LEU A 41 -3.31 5.27 -5.98
CA LEU A 41 -4.31 5.01 -4.97
C LEU A 41 -5.54 4.28 -5.55
N GLY A 42 -6.05 4.73 -6.70
CA GLY A 42 -7.17 4.07 -7.36
C GLY A 42 -6.86 2.67 -7.86
N ASN A 43 -5.61 2.35 -8.20
CA ASN A 43 -5.20 0.98 -8.50
C ASN A 43 -5.10 0.13 -7.23
N LEU A 44 -4.54 0.67 -6.14
CA LEU A 44 -4.51 -0.02 -4.86
C LEU A 44 -5.93 -0.37 -4.38
N LEU A 45 -6.87 0.57 -4.38
CA LEU A 45 -8.24 0.34 -3.92
C LEU A 45 -9.01 -0.70 -4.77
N ARG A 46 -8.70 -0.82 -6.06
CA ARG A 46 -9.41 -1.70 -7.00
C ARG A 46 -8.72 -3.04 -7.24
N THR A 47 -7.48 -3.22 -6.78
CA THR A 47 -6.76 -4.49 -6.92
C THR A 47 -7.31 -5.48 -5.90
N ASP A 48 -7.98 -6.52 -6.39
CA ASP A 48 -8.55 -7.59 -5.55
C ASP A 48 -7.86 -8.94 -5.77
N ARG A 49 -6.96 -9.05 -6.75
CA ARG A 49 -6.24 -10.28 -7.10
C ARG A 49 -4.75 -10.07 -6.91
N TYR A 50 -4.19 -10.77 -5.92
CA TYR A 50 -2.77 -10.74 -5.61
C TYR A 50 -2.17 -12.12 -5.83
N GLY A 51 -0.99 -12.18 -6.46
CA GLY A 51 -0.28 -13.43 -6.71
C GLY A 51 0.35 -13.53 -8.09
N ALA A 52 1.08 -14.61 -8.32
CA ALA A 52 1.74 -14.90 -9.60
C ALA A 52 0.75 -15.53 -10.60
N GLN A 53 0.84 -15.10 -11.87
CA GLN A 53 -0.21 -15.17 -12.89
C GLN A 53 -0.82 -16.54 -13.22
N ASP A 54 -0.21 -17.68 -12.85
CA ASP A 54 -0.69 -18.99 -13.32
C ASP A 54 -1.20 -19.97 -12.24
N THR A 55 -0.79 -19.85 -10.96
CA THR A 55 -1.11 -20.90 -9.96
C THR A 55 -1.38 -20.42 -8.52
N ARG A 56 -1.16 -19.14 -8.19
CA ARG A 56 -1.14 -18.67 -6.79
C ARG A 56 -1.84 -17.32 -6.60
N THR A 57 -3.05 -17.19 -7.11
CA THR A 57 -3.84 -15.95 -6.98
C THR A 57 -4.79 -16.04 -5.78
N GLY A 58 -4.61 -15.15 -4.81
CA GLY A 58 -5.54 -14.93 -3.70
C GLY A 58 -6.45 -13.74 -3.99
N LYS A 59 -7.70 -13.80 -3.48
CA LYS A 59 -8.60 -12.65 -3.48
C LYS A 59 -8.42 -11.86 -2.19
N MET A 60 -8.17 -10.56 -2.31
CA MET A 60 -7.96 -9.63 -1.19
C MET A 60 -8.89 -8.44 -1.29
N THR A 61 -9.03 -7.71 -0.19
CA THR A 61 -9.74 -6.42 -0.15
C THR A 61 -8.87 -5.45 0.63
N ASN A 62 -8.48 -4.37 -0.02
CA ASN A 62 -7.66 -3.34 0.58
C ASN A 62 -8.52 -2.36 1.37
N HIS A 63 -8.01 -1.93 2.52
CA HIS A 63 -8.65 -0.96 3.40
C HIS A 63 -7.68 0.20 3.57
N LEU A 64 -8.09 1.41 3.19
CA LEU A 64 -7.30 2.60 3.41
C LEU A 64 -7.42 3.02 4.87
N VAL A 65 -6.30 3.03 5.58
CA VAL A 65 -6.25 3.43 7.00
C VAL A 65 -5.92 4.91 7.13
N ALA A 66 -4.90 5.36 6.41
CA ALA A 66 -4.46 6.75 6.42
C ALA A 66 -3.68 7.14 5.18
N VAL A 67 -3.58 8.46 4.94
CA VAL A 67 -2.69 9.11 3.98
C VAL A 67 -1.94 10.22 4.69
N VAL A 68 -0.62 10.25 4.54
CA VAL A 68 0.23 11.30 5.13
C VAL A 68 1.08 11.92 4.02
N PHE A 69 1.09 13.25 3.96
CA PHE A 69 2.10 14.00 3.23
C PHE A 69 3.08 14.59 4.23
N GLY A 70 4.36 14.29 4.02
CA GLY A 70 5.45 14.77 4.85
C GLY A 70 6.74 14.87 4.05
N ASP A 71 7.79 15.34 4.72
CA ASP A 71 9.12 15.56 4.16
C ASP A 71 10.05 14.35 4.23
N ALA A 72 9.62 13.26 4.88
CA ALA A 72 10.38 12.01 4.96
C ALA A 72 9.46 10.77 4.97
N GLU A 73 10.08 9.60 4.85
CA GLU A 73 9.41 8.31 5.04
C GLU A 73 8.98 8.13 6.51
N ILE A 74 7.88 7.40 6.71
CA ILE A 74 7.36 7.01 8.03
C ILE A 74 7.82 5.60 8.41
N PHE A 75 7.26 5.03 9.47
CA PHE A 75 7.51 3.66 9.91
C PHE A 75 7.33 2.61 8.79
N SER A 76 8.07 1.50 8.93
CA SER A 76 8.03 0.37 8.01
C SER A 76 6.84 -0.57 8.24
N ASN A 77 6.55 -1.43 7.25
CA ASN A 77 5.54 -2.50 7.38
C ASN A 77 5.81 -3.41 8.59
N LEU A 78 7.09 -3.70 8.87
CA LEU A 78 7.46 -4.54 10.00
C LEU A 78 7.08 -3.86 11.33
N ARG A 79 7.42 -2.57 11.48
CA ARG A 79 7.11 -1.82 12.70
C ARG A 79 5.59 -1.67 12.89
N LEU A 80 4.84 -1.46 11.81
CA LEU A 80 3.37 -1.45 11.84
C LEU A 80 2.81 -2.81 12.26
N ALA A 81 3.29 -3.90 11.66
CA ALA A 81 2.81 -5.25 11.97
C ALA A 81 3.09 -5.64 13.43
N GLN A 82 4.26 -5.28 13.96
CA GLN A 82 4.63 -5.51 15.36
C GLN A 82 3.74 -4.72 16.31
N ALA A 83 3.55 -3.42 16.05
CA ALA A 83 2.66 -2.59 16.87
C ALA A 83 1.21 -3.11 16.87
N MET A 84 0.71 -3.58 15.71
CA MET A 84 -0.61 -4.19 15.62
C MET A 84 -0.71 -5.49 16.41
N TYR A 85 0.34 -6.33 16.35
CA TYR A 85 0.40 -7.56 17.12
C TYR A 85 0.35 -7.28 18.62
N ASP A 86 1.19 -6.35 19.09
CA ASP A 86 1.26 -5.96 20.50
C ASP A 86 -0.11 -5.40 20.96
N TYR A 87 -0.72 -4.50 20.17
CA TYR A 87 -2.05 -3.95 20.46
C TYR A 87 -3.13 -5.03 20.59
N ILE A 88 -3.18 -6.00 19.66
CA ILE A 88 -4.19 -7.08 19.70
C ILE A 88 -4.01 -7.97 20.94
N GLN A 89 -2.76 -8.21 21.35
CA GLN A 89 -2.45 -8.99 22.55
C GLN A 89 -2.83 -8.23 23.84
N GLU A 90 -2.49 -6.94 23.93
CA GLU A 90 -2.75 -6.10 25.10
C GLU A 90 -4.25 -5.88 25.34
N GLU A 91 -5.04 -5.73 24.27
CA GLU A 91 -6.49 -5.55 24.35
C GLU A 91 -7.28 -6.87 24.47
N ASP A 92 -6.61 -8.02 24.59
CA ASP A 92 -7.22 -9.36 24.64
C ASP A 92 -8.18 -9.61 23.46
N ARG A 93 -7.80 -9.13 22.26
CA ARG A 93 -8.61 -9.20 21.03
C ARG A 93 -8.18 -10.33 20.10
N TRP A 94 -7.27 -11.19 20.53
CA TRP A 94 -6.77 -12.29 19.72
C TRP A 94 -7.85 -13.34 19.47
N SER A 95 -8.00 -13.75 18.22
CA SER A 95 -8.92 -14.81 17.80
C SER A 95 -8.31 -15.64 16.67
N GLU A 96 -8.78 -16.87 16.51
CA GLU A 96 -8.36 -17.76 15.43
C GLU A 96 -9.58 -18.24 14.61
N PRO A 97 -9.78 -17.74 13.38
CA PRO A 97 -8.99 -16.71 12.69
C PRO A 97 -9.19 -15.30 13.28
N LEU A 98 -8.28 -14.37 12.97
CA LEU A 98 -8.35 -12.98 13.44
C LEU A 98 -9.62 -12.28 12.95
N GLU A 99 -10.36 -11.66 13.85
CA GLU A 99 -11.54 -10.84 13.52
C GLU A 99 -11.14 -9.58 12.74
N ARG A 100 -11.76 -9.34 11.58
CA ARG A 100 -11.43 -8.21 10.70
C ARG A 100 -11.52 -6.87 11.42
N GLN A 101 -12.56 -6.69 12.22
CA GLN A 101 -12.79 -5.43 12.91
C GLN A 101 -11.70 -5.16 13.96
N ALA A 102 -11.27 -6.20 14.69
CA ALA A 102 -10.16 -6.09 15.62
C ALA A 102 -8.85 -5.72 14.91
N VAL A 103 -8.60 -6.27 13.72
CA VAL A 103 -7.41 -5.93 12.93
C VAL A 103 -7.45 -4.50 12.39
N LEU A 104 -8.61 -4.03 11.93
CA LEU A 104 -8.77 -2.63 11.48
C LEU A 104 -8.55 -1.65 12.64
N GLU A 105 -9.14 -1.93 13.80
CA GLU A 105 -8.93 -1.15 15.03
C GLU A 105 -7.45 -1.13 15.41
N ALA A 106 -6.80 -2.30 15.47
CA ALA A 106 -5.37 -2.39 15.78
C ALA A 106 -4.50 -1.61 14.80
N CYS A 107 -4.83 -1.63 13.50
CA CYS A 107 -4.10 -0.87 12.49
C CYS A 107 -4.27 0.64 12.68
N CYS A 108 -5.49 1.11 12.97
CA CYS A 108 -5.76 2.52 13.24
C CYS A 108 -5.02 3.03 14.49
N GLU A 109 -5.09 2.29 15.60
CA GLU A 109 -4.42 2.68 16.85
C GLU A 109 -2.90 2.61 16.75
N SER A 110 -2.38 1.57 16.08
CA SER A 110 -0.94 1.44 15.80
C SER A 110 -0.47 2.59 14.90
N TYR A 111 -1.23 2.93 13.86
CA TYR A 111 -0.93 4.07 13.00
C TYR A 111 -0.83 5.37 13.82
N HIS A 112 -1.83 5.67 14.65
CA HIS A 112 -1.84 6.90 15.45
C HIS A 112 -0.70 6.99 16.45
N THR A 113 -0.36 5.87 17.08
CA THR A 113 0.75 5.77 18.01
C THR A 113 2.08 5.98 17.29
N LEU A 114 2.30 5.28 16.18
CA LEU A 114 3.57 5.31 15.46
C LEU A 114 3.79 6.66 14.75
N ILE A 115 2.77 7.21 14.09
CA ILE A 115 2.91 8.47 13.34
C ILE A 115 3.24 9.66 14.24
N ALA A 116 2.82 9.63 15.51
CA ALA A 116 3.16 10.65 16.49
C ALA A 116 4.63 10.59 16.95
N GLN A 117 5.30 9.45 16.74
CA GLN A 117 6.71 9.23 17.09
C GLN A 117 7.65 9.52 15.92
N GLU A 118 7.13 9.67 14.71
CA GLU A 118 7.95 9.90 13.52
C GLU A 118 8.54 11.32 13.52
N PRO A 119 9.86 11.47 13.30
CA PRO A 119 10.54 12.76 13.29
C PRO A 119 10.36 13.47 11.94
N ILE A 120 9.11 13.66 11.50
CA ILE A 120 8.76 14.25 10.19
C ILE A 120 7.92 15.51 10.32
N ALA A 121 8.05 16.43 9.38
CA ALA A 121 7.13 17.53 9.23
C ALA A 121 5.91 17.08 8.42
N LYS A 122 4.78 16.85 9.10
CA LYS A 122 3.51 16.52 8.45
C LYS A 122 2.86 17.77 7.88
N THR A 123 2.66 17.82 6.57
CA THR A 123 1.95 18.92 5.92
C THR A 123 0.46 18.63 5.76
N PHE A 124 0.09 17.36 5.69
CA PHE A 124 -1.30 16.92 5.56
C PHE A 124 -1.46 15.48 6.04
N GLU A 125 -2.62 15.18 6.62
CA GLU A 125 -2.95 13.86 7.16
C GLU A 125 -4.45 13.60 6.98
N LEU A 126 -4.81 12.44 6.46
CA LEU A 126 -6.17 11.89 6.46
C LEU A 126 -6.15 10.55 7.19
N SER A 127 -7.02 10.38 8.17
CA SER A 127 -7.22 9.13 8.91
C SER A 127 -8.68 9.01 9.34
N GLY A 128 -9.07 7.85 9.87
CA GLY A 128 -10.43 7.62 10.37
C GLY A 128 -11.50 7.84 9.29
N SER A 129 -12.57 8.57 9.62
CA SER A 129 -13.67 8.82 8.67
C SER A 129 -13.22 9.58 7.42
N LEU A 130 -12.26 10.50 7.56
CA LEU A 130 -11.75 11.26 6.42
C LEU A 130 -11.02 10.37 5.40
N ALA A 131 -10.29 9.34 5.88
CA ALA A 131 -9.68 8.36 4.99
C ALA A 131 -10.73 7.49 4.29
N ALA A 132 -11.80 7.10 5.00
CA ALA A 132 -12.90 6.34 4.42
C ALA A 132 -13.66 7.14 3.35
N ASP A 133 -13.99 8.40 3.64
CA ASP A 133 -14.66 9.31 2.71
C ASP A 133 -13.79 9.55 1.47
N PHE A 134 -12.49 9.78 1.66
CA PHE A 134 -11.56 9.95 0.56
C PHE A 134 -11.41 8.68 -0.30
N ALA A 135 -11.35 7.50 0.29
CA ALA A 135 -11.34 6.25 -0.45
C ALA A 135 -12.63 6.04 -1.27
N ALA A 136 -13.78 6.42 -0.71
CA ALA A 136 -15.07 6.38 -1.40
C ALA A 136 -15.10 7.37 -2.58
N GLU A 137 -14.60 8.59 -2.38
CA GLU A 137 -14.46 9.60 -3.44
C GLU A 137 -13.61 9.06 -4.58
N VAL A 138 -12.38 8.61 -4.31
CA VAL A 138 -11.48 8.06 -5.33
C VAL A 138 -12.10 6.87 -6.06
N THR A 139 -12.80 5.99 -5.34
CA THR A 139 -13.52 4.87 -5.95
C THR A 139 -14.61 5.35 -6.91
N ALA A 140 -15.40 6.36 -6.52
CA ALA A 140 -16.44 6.95 -7.36
C ALA A 140 -15.84 7.62 -8.61
N LEU A 141 -14.68 8.29 -8.49
CA LEU A 141 -13.97 8.87 -9.63
C LEU A 141 -13.62 7.80 -10.69
N TYR A 142 -13.20 6.62 -10.24
CA TYR A 142 -12.89 5.48 -11.11
C TYR A 142 -14.10 4.74 -11.67
N GLN A 143 -15.29 5.00 -11.13
CA GLN A 143 -16.55 4.50 -11.69
C GLN A 143 -17.10 5.41 -12.81
N ASP A 144 -16.62 6.66 -12.92
CA ASP A 144 -16.89 7.52 -14.08
C ASP A 144 -15.83 7.30 -15.17
N ALA A 145 -16.26 6.72 -16.30
CA ALA A 145 -15.40 6.42 -17.43
C ALA A 145 -14.80 7.67 -18.09
N ARG A 146 -15.53 8.80 -18.11
CA ARG A 146 -15.02 10.06 -18.70
C ARG A 146 -13.91 10.61 -17.84
N TRP A 147 -14.13 10.62 -16.52
CA TRP A 147 -13.14 11.14 -15.60
C TRP A 147 -11.89 10.24 -15.56
N THR A 148 -12.07 8.92 -15.52
CA THR A 148 -10.95 7.98 -15.63
C THR A 148 -10.13 8.21 -16.90
N ALA A 149 -10.79 8.43 -18.05
CA ALA A 149 -10.09 8.69 -19.30
C ALA A 149 -9.31 10.02 -19.28
N GLU A 150 -9.88 11.07 -18.68
CA GLU A 150 -9.23 12.37 -18.54
C GLU A 150 -8.03 12.30 -17.58
N LEU A 151 -8.18 11.68 -16.41
CA LEU A 151 -7.10 11.43 -15.46
C LEU A 151 -5.91 10.75 -16.15
N LEU A 152 -6.16 9.67 -16.90
CA LEU A 152 -5.11 8.92 -17.59
C LEU A 152 -4.45 9.74 -18.71
N ARG A 153 -5.20 10.57 -19.44
CA ARG A 153 -4.65 11.46 -20.47
C ARG A 153 -3.75 12.54 -19.87
N THR A 154 -4.20 13.17 -18.77
CA THR A 154 -3.41 14.20 -18.07
C THR A 154 -2.14 13.61 -17.49
N LEU A 155 -2.23 12.43 -16.83
CA LEU A 155 -1.06 11.71 -16.33
C LEU A 155 -0.08 11.34 -17.45
N ALA A 156 -0.57 10.84 -18.58
CA ALA A 156 0.27 10.48 -19.73
C ALA A 156 0.99 11.72 -20.29
N ALA A 157 0.29 12.85 -20.43
CA ALA A 157 0.90 14.10 -20.90
C ALA A 157 1.96 14.63 -19.93
N ALA A 158 1.70 14.63 -18.63
CA ALA A 158 2.66 15.04 -17.61
C ALA A 158 3.91 14.14 -17.60
N THR A 159 3.71 12.82 -17.71
CA THR A 159 4.80 11.84 -17.77
C THR A 159 5.66 12.01 -19.03
N ALA A 160 5.03 12.22 -20.19
CA ALA A 160 5.75 12.46 -21.44
C ALA A 160 6.61 13.73 -21.35
N LYS A 161 6.04 14.82 -20.82
CA LYS A 161 6.77 16.08 -20.60
C LYS A 161 7.98 15.88 -19.69
N TYR A 162 7.81 15.22 -18.55
CA TYR A 162 8.91 14.93 -17.63
C TYR A 162 10.02 14.11 -18.31
N ALA A 163 9.66 13.09 -19.10
CA ALA A 163 10.63 12.28 -19.82
C ALA A 163 11.44 13.11 -20.83
N ASP A 164 10.81 14.04 -21.53
CA ASP A 164 11.48 14.92 -22.49
C ASP A 164 12.41 15.94 -21.79
N ASP A 165 11.98 16.50 -20.65
CA ASP A 165 12.81 17.39 -19.83
C ASP A 165 14.06 16.66 -19.30
N CYS A 166 13.93 15.41 -18.84
CA CYS A 166 15.07 14.58 -18.42
C CYS A 166 16.05 14.30 -19.56
N LYS A 167 15.56 14.00 -20.76
CA LYS A 167 16.43 13.79 -21.95
C LYS A 167 17.17 15.09 -22.31
N ALA A 168 16.50 16.23 -22.25
CA ALA A 168 17.11 17.53 -22.51
C ALA A 168 18.17 17.90 -21.46
N ALA A 169 17.94 17.59 -20.18
CA ALA A 169 18.92 17.80 -19.11
C ALA A 169 20.16 16.90 -19.26
N THR A 170 19.97 15.65 -19.67
CA THR A 170 21.06 14.69 -19.86
C THR A 170 21.93 15.05 -21.07
N SER A 171 21.34 15.49 -22.18
CA SER A 171 22.09 15.92 -23.36
C SER A 171 22.92 17.18 -23.13
N ARG A 172 22.50 18.06 -22.20
CA ARG A 172 23.25 19.25 -21.78
C ARG A 172 24.43 18.95 -20.85
N ARG A 173 24.38 17.87 -20.08
CA ARG A 173 25.48 17.45 -19.17
C ARG A 173 26.60 16.67 -19.87
N GLY A 174 26.35 16.17 -21.08
CA GLY A 174 27.33 15.44 -21.90
C GLY A 174 28.13 16.31 -22.88
N ARG A 175 27.96 17.64 -22.82
CA ARG A 175 28.77 18.65 -23.53
C ARG A 175 29.55 19.47 -22.52
#